data_AF-A0A7C6EKV6-F1
#
_entry.id   AF-A0A7C6EKV6-F1
#
_cell.length_a   1.000
_cell.length_b   1.000
_cell.length_c   1.000
_cell.angle_alpha   90.00
_cell.angle_beta   90.00
_cell.angle_gamma   90.00
#
_symmetry.space_group_name_H-M   'P 1'
#
loop_
_entity.id
_entity.type
_entity.pdbx_description
1 polymer ?
#
loop_
_entity_poly.entity_id
_entity_poly.type
_entity_poly.pdbx_seq_one_letter_code
_entity_poly.pdbx_strand_id
1 'polypeptide(L)'
;MLINIYWLNNARRVWFKKRLGRDIQLSLKTIAQNIAIMIKPQNNFKLAGRIESLKNGAILYSVHFGVWELMPKILKNFLNKKVGILVDRYTDNNPILIGKIMDRLLYLIRSKNNTIIFYPDEVFKITKFIKDGGIFSALVDGDKIFARLPKMEKLARICNIPLIPFAVYYEKGNTVMEIGCDLDKIISQKPYDYWWFYKSRRR
;
A
#
# COMPACT_ATOMS: atom_id res chain seq x y z
N MET A 1 14.74 -0.13 -10.93
CA MET A 1 14.52 1.33 -11.02
C MET A 1 14.36 2.00 -9.64
N LEU A 2 13.45 1.55 -8.75
CA LEU A 2 13.32 2.06 -7.37
C LEU A 2 14.60 1.89 -6.52
N ILE A 3 15.32 0.77 -6.69
CA ILE A 3 16.63 0.53 -6.05
C ILE A 3 17.71 1.51 -6.55
N ASN A 4 17.67 1.91 -7.83
CA ASN A 4 18.64 2.87 -8.37
C ASN A 4 18.37 4.28 -7.84
N ILE A 5 17.11 4.70 -7.70
CA ILE A 5 16.76 5.98 -7.06
C ILE A 5 17.14 5.98 -5.57
N TYR A 6 17.10 4.81 -4.90
CA TYR A 6 17.56 4.63 -3.51
C TYR A 6 19.08 4.78 -3.38
N TRP A 7 19.85 4.16 -4.29
CA TRP A 7 21.31 4.29 -4.33
C TRP A 7 21.81 5.64 -4.83
N LEU A 8 20.94 6.55 -5.27
CA LEU A 8 21.36 7.90 -5.69
C LEU A 8 21.22 8.95 -4.59
N ASN A 9 20.50 8.68 -3.48
CA ASN A 9 20.33 9.65 -2.39
C ASN A 9 21.12 9.25 -1.13
N ASN A 10 22.17 10.01 -0.83
CA ASN A 10 23.10 9.72 0.27
C ASN A 10 22.42 9.79 1.66
N ALA A 11 21.50 10.75 1.87
CA ALA A 11 20.77 10.89 3.12
C ALA A 11 19.88 9.65 3.39
N ARG A 12 19.28 9.07 2.35
CA ARG A 12 18.50 7.82 2.47
C ARG A 12 19.36 6.67 2.92
N ARG A 13 20.54 6.52 2.30
CA ARG A 13 21.49 5.45 2.63
C ARG A 13 21.99 5.56 4.07
N VAL A 14 22.31 6.76 4.54
CA VAL A 14 22.76 7.00 5.93
C VAL A 14 21.65 6.66 6.94
N TRP A 15 20.43 7.16 6.73
CA TRP A 15 19.31 6.88 7.64
C TRP A 15 18.99 5.38 7.69
N PHE A 16 18.96 4.72 6.53
CA PHE A 16 18.64 3.30 6.43
C PHE A 16 19.72 2.43 7.07
N LYS A 17 21.02 2.76 6.88
CA LYS A 17 22.14 2.14 7.60
C LYS A 17 22.04 2.33 9.11
N LYS A 18 21.65 3.52 9.59
CA LYS A 18 21.47 3.78 11.03
C LYS A 18 20.31 2.97 11.63
N ARG A 19 19.24 2.75 10.86
CA ARG A 19 18.02 2.07 11.33
C ARG A 19 18.14 0.55 11.31
N LEU A 20 18.73 -0.02 10.25
CA LEU A 20 18.79 -1.46 10.03
C LEU A 20 20.19 -2.05 10.23
N GLY A 21 21.22 -1.21 10.37
CA GLY A 21 22.59 -1.66 10.64
C GLY A 21 23.07 -2.71 9.65
N ARG A 22 23.38 -3.90 10.18
CA ARG A 22 23.87 -5.06 9.41
C ARG A 22 22.78 -5.73 8.56
N ASP A 23 21.50 -5.50 8.87
CA ASP A 23 20.37 -6.18 8.22
C ASP A 23 19.90 -5.48 6.94
N ILE A 24 20.62 -4.44 6.50
CA ILE A 24 20.31 -3.70 5.26
C ILE A 24 20.25 -4.61 4.03
N GLN A 25 21.15 -5.59 3.92
CA GLN A 25 21.18 -6.52 2.79
C GLN A 25 19.96 -7.44 2.79
N LEU A 26 19.54 -7.89 3.98
CA LEU A 26 18.37 -8.74 4.15
C LEU A 26 17.10 -7.97 3.78
N SER A 27 16.94 -6.74 4.25
CA SER A 27 15.81 -5.87 3.88
C SER A 27 15.75 -5.61 2.37
N LEU A 28 16.88 -5.30 1.72
CA LEU A 28 16.93 -5.10 0.28
C LEU A 28 16.56 -6.37 -0.50
N LYS A 29 17.04 -7.53 -0.04
CA LYS A 29 16.69 -8.84 -0.62
C LYS A 29 15.19 -9.10 -0.51
N THR A 30 14.60 -8.90 0.67
CA THR A 30 13.15 -9.05 0.90
C THR A 30 12.33 -8.11 0.02
N ILE A 31 12.71 -6.84 -0.08
CA ILE A 31 12.05 -5.86 -0.97
C ILE A 31 12.12 -6.31 -2.43
N ALA A 32 13.29 -6.78 -2.91
CA ALA A 32 13.43 -7.27 -4.27
C ALA A 32 12.54 -8.48 -4.55
N GLN A 33 12.44 -9.41 -3.59
CA GLN A 33 11.51 -10.55 -3.66
C GLN A 33 10.05 -10.09 -3.71
N ASN A 34 9.66 -9.15 -2.84
CA ASN A 34 8.30 -8.59 -2.83
C ASN A 34 7.96 -7.90 -4.15
N ILE A 35 8.90 -7.16 -4.76
CA ILE A 35 8.73 -6.58 -6.10
C ILE A 35 8.51 -7.68 -7.15
N ALA A 36 9.32 -8.73 -7.15
CA ALA A 36 9.17 -9.84 -8.09
C ALA A 36 7.80 -10.50 -7.98
N ILE A 37 7.31 -10.71 -6.76
CA ILE A 37 5.97 -11.27 -6.49
C ILE A 37 4.87 -10.33 -6.99
N MET A 38 5.00 -9.01 -6.80
CA MET A 38 4.02 -8.04 -7.31
C MET A 38 3.98 -8.00 -8.84
N ILE A 39 5.13 -8.17 -9.52
CA ILE A 39 5.22 -8.21 -10.98
C ILE A 39 4.63 -9.50 -11.54
N LYS A 40 4.93 -10.65 -10.91
CA LYS A 40 4.44 -11.97 -11.32
C LYS A 40 3.76 -12.66 -10.13
N PRO A 41 2.50 -12.33 -9.84
CA PRO A 41 1.80 -12.85 -8.68
C PRO A 41 1.55 -14.35 -8.82
N GLN A 42 1.94 -15.11 -7.81
CA GLN A 42 1.50 -16.50 -7.68
C GLN A 42 0.02 -16.47 -7.27
N ASN A 43 -0.84 -17.25 -7.93
CA ASN A 43 -2.30 -17.23 -7.69
C ASN A 43 -2.72 -17.93 -6.38
N ASN A 44 -1.78 -18.26 -5.50
CA ASN A 44 -2.02 -18.87 -4.19
C ASN A 44 -2.31 -17.76 -3.17
N PHE A 45 -3.55 -17.27 -3.18
CA PHE A 45 -4.00 -16.22 -2.26
C PHE A 45 -4.69 -16.80 -1.04
N LYS A 46 -4.44 -16.19 0.12
CA LYS A 46 -5.16 -16.44 1.37
C LYS A 46 -5.70 -15.14 1.91
N LEU A 47 -6.96 -15.15 2.34
CA LEU A 47 -7.59 -14.04 3.04
C LEU A 47 -7.89 -14.48 4.47
N ALA A 48 -7.47 -13.70 5.45
CA ALA A 48 -7.62 -13.99 6.87
C ALA A 48 -8.10 -12.75 7.65
N GLY A 49 -8.54 -12.96 8.89
CA GLY A 49 -8.95 -11.90 9.81
C GLY A 49 -10.42 -11.52 9.69
N ARG A 50 -10.75 -10.24 9.93
CA ARG A 50 -12.12 -9.71 10.08
C ARG A 50 -12.83 -9.45 8.75
N ILE A 51 -12.99 -10.49 7.93
CA ILE A 51 -13.52 -10.37 6.55
C ILE A 51 -14.97 -9.86 6.53
N GLU A 52 -15.80 -10.30 7.48
CA GLU A 52 -17.21 -9.88 7.59
C GLU A 52 -17.39 -8.36 7.70
N SER A 53 -16.39 -7.66 8.27
CA SER A 53 -16.40 -6.21 8.40
C SER A 53 -16.33 -5.47 7.05
N LEU A 54 -16.12 -6.17 5.93
CA LEU A 54 -16.05 -5.61 4.58
C LEU A 54 -17.40 -5.67 3.83
N LYS A 55 -18.40 -6.39 4.38
CA LYS A 55 -19.66 -6.71 3.68
C LYS A 55 -20.41 -5.48 3.18
N ASN A 56 -20.40 -4.38 3.92
CA ASN A 56 -21.14 -3.16 3.58
C ASN A 56 -20.26 -2.06 2.96
N GLY A 57 -19.02 -2.39 2.58
CA GLY A 57 -18.00 -1.39 2.25
C GLY A 57 -17.15 -1.04 3.47
N ALA A 58 -15.92 -0.63 3.21
CA ALA A 58 -14.93 -0.34 4.24
C ALA A 58 -13.88 0.63 3.70
N ILE A 59 -13.25 1.37 4.61
CA ILE A 59 -11.97 2.01 4.33
C ILE A 59 -10.88 1.09 4.88
N LEU A 60 -10.05 0.59 3.99
CA LEU A 60 -8.87 -0.19 4.32
C LEU A 60 -7.66 0.74 4.40
N TYR A 61 -6.83 0.56 5.42
CA TYR A 61 -5.55 1.24 5.50
C TYR A 61 -4.40 0.29 5.76
N SER A 62 -3.26 0.58 5.15
CA SER A 62 -2.02 -0.14 5.39
C SER A 62 -0.85 0.83 5.30
N VAL A 63 0.35 0.28 5.38
CA VAL A 63 1.60 0.99 5.14
C VAL A 63 2.35 0.31 4.01
N HIS A 64 3.49 0.84 3.56
CA HIS A 64 4.30 0.15 2.54
C HIS A 64 4.94 -1.12 3.12
N PHE A 65 4.17 -2.20 3.19
CA PHE A 65 4.51 -3.47 3.82
C PHE A 65 4.22 -4.64 2.89
N GLY A 66 5.20 -5.54 2.76
CA GLY A 66 5.09 -6.76 1.97
C GLY A 66 4.78 -6.49 0.51
N VAL A 67 3.66 -7.05 0.03
CA VAL A 67 3.21 -7.05 -1.37
C VAL A 67 1.84 -6.38 -1.52
N TRP A 68 1.65 -5.23 -0.88
CA TRP A 68 0.38 -4.50 -0.81
C TRP A 68 -0.31 -4.24 -2.16
N GLU A 69 0.43 -4.09 -3.27
CA GLU A 69 -0.16 -3.88 -4.61
C GLU A 69 -1.04 -5.06 -5.06
N LEU A 70 -0.91 -6.23 -4.43
CA LEU A 70 -1.76 -7.39 -4.71
C LEU A 70 -3.12 -7.33 -4.02
N MET A 71 -3.33 -6.40 -3.09
CA MET A 71 -4.59 -6.25 -2.37
C MET A 71 -5.82 -6.21 -3.30
N PRO A 72 -5.87 -5.39 -4.38
CA PRO A 72 -7.07 -5.34 -5.22
C PRO A 72 -7.38 -6.67 -5.90
N LYS A 73 -6.33 -7.39 -6.32
CA LYS A 73 -6.46 -8.73 -6.94
C LYS A 73 -7.01 -9.74 -5.93
N ILE A 74 -6.52 -9.72 -4.69
CA ILE A 74 -7.00 -10.60 -3.62
C ILE A 74 -8.47 -10.30 -3.31
N LEU A 75 -8.81 -9.05 -3.01
CA LEU A 75 -10.18 -8.68 -2.67
C LEU A 75 -11.18 -9.00 -3.79
N LYS A 76 -10.79 -8.81 -5.06
CA LYS A 76 -11.62 -9.20 -6.20
C LYS A 76 -11.89 -10.71 -6.22
N ASN A 77 -10.85 -11.52 -6.02
CA ASN A 77 -10.96 -12.98 -6.04
C ASN A 77 -11.86 -13.51 -4.92
N PHE A 78 -11.90 -12.87 -3.75
CA PHE A 78 -12.65 -13.38 -2.60
C PHE A 78 -14.02 -12.72 -2.38
N LEU A 79 -14.19 -11.44 -2.72
CA LEU A 79 -15.37 -10.66 -2.29
C LEU A 79 -16.25 -10.16 -3.44
N ASN A 80 -15.79 -10.26 -4.70
CA ASN A 80 -16.49 -9.70 -5.87
C ASN A 80 -16.99 -8.25 -5.67
N LYS A 81 -16.21 -7.45 -4.93
CA LYS A 81 -16.52 -6.05 -4.58
C LYS A 81 -15.73 -5.09 -5.46
N LYS A 82 -16.28 -3.89 -5.71
CA LYS A 82 -15.52 -2.79 -6.33
C LYS A 82 -14.43 -2.33 -5.37
N VAL A 83 -13.20 -2.25 -5.85
CA VAL A 83 -12.03 -1.81 -5.07
C VAL A 83 -11.52 -0.49 -5.63
N GLY A 84 -11.36 0.49 -4.75
CA GLY A 84 -10.78 1.79 -5.04
C GLY A 84 -9.46 1.96 -4.29
N ILE A 85 -8.44 2.54 -4.93
CA ILE A 85 -7.16 2.84 -4.28
C ILE A 85 -6.82 4.32 -4.40
N LEU A 86 -6.26 4.89 -3.34
CA LEU A 86 -5.69 6.23 -3.36
C LEU A 86 -4.25 6.20 -3.87
N VAL A 87 -3.95 7.01 -4.87
CA VAL A 87 -2.61 7.11 -5.47
C VAL A 87 -2.20 8.58 -5.54
N ASP A 88 -0.97 8.89 -5.13
CA ASP A 88 -0.35 10.20 -5.37
C ASP A 88 0.17 10.26 -6.82
N ARG A 89 -0.02 11.39 -7.53
CA ARG A 89 0.53 11.57 -8.88
C ARG A 89 2.02 11.93 -8.78
N TYR A 90 2.84 11.34 -9.63
CA TYR A 90 4.26 11.71 -9.73
C TYR A 90 4.41 13.12 -10.33
N THR A 91 3.51 13.53 -11.21
CA THR A 91 3.49 14.88 -11.77
C THR A 91 3.31 15.98 -10.73
N ASP A 92 2.65 15.69 -9.59
CA ASP A 92 2.42 16.70 -8.53
C ASP A 92 3.74 17.13 -7.88
N ASN A 93 4.78 16.29 -7.93
CA ASN A 93 6.09 16.56 -7.33
C ASN A 93 7.20 16.77 -8.38
N ASN A 94 6.99 16.32 -9.62
CA ASN A 94 7.95 16.47 -10.71
C ASN A 94 7.24 16.48 -12.08
N PRO A 95 6.89 17.65 -12.63
CA PRO A 95 6.08 17.77 -13.86
C PRO A 95 6.84 17.39 -15.15
N ILE A 96 8.07 16.90 -15.05
CA ILE A 96 8.89 16.47 -16.19
C ILE A 96 8.23 15.27 -16.91
N LEU A 97 8.54 15.10 -18.20
CA LEU A 97 8.07 14.00 -19.06
C LEU A 97 8.14 12.61 -18.39
N ILE A 98 9.19 12.36 -17.62
CA ILE A 98 9.39 11.12 -16.86
C ILE A 98 8.26 10.88 -15.86
N GLY A 99 7.80 11.93 -15.15
CA GLY A 99 6.66 11.83 -14.22
C GLY A 99 5.38 11.41 -14.94
N LYS A 100 5.09 12.02 -16.10
CA LYS A 100 3.92 11.66 -16.92
C LYS A 100 3.97 10.22 -17.43
N ILE A 101 5.16 9.74 -17.84
CA ILE A 101 5.35 8.35 -18.29
C ILE A 101 5.13 7.38 -17.12
N MET A 102 5.64 7.69 -15.94
CA MET A 102 5.47 6.87 -14.74
C MET A 102 4.01 6.81 -14.28
N ASP A 103 3.30 7.93 -14.28
CA ASP A 103 1.87 7.96 -13.93
C ASP A 103 1.05 7.10 -14.90
N ARG A 104 1.32 7.18 -16.20
CA ARG A 104 0.66 6.31 -17.20
C ARG A 104 0.98 4.83 -16.99
N LEU A 105 2.24 4.48 -16.77
CA LEU A 105 2.65 3.10 -16.56
C LEU A 105 1.98 2.50 -15.30
N LEU A 106 2.02 3.24 -14.19
CA LEU A 106 1.41 2.79 -12.94
C LEU A 106 -0.11 2.72 -13.03
N TYR A 107 -0.73 3.67 -13.73
CA TYR A 107 -2.16 3.60 -14.02
C TYR A 107 -2.52 2.33 -14.77
N LEU A 108 -1.80 2.00 -15.85
CA LEU A 108 -2.02 0.77 -16.63
C LEU A 108 -1.80 -0.51 -15.80
N ILE A 109 -0.86 -0.52 -14.86
CA ILE A 109 -0.64 -1.67 -13.97
C ILE A 109 -1.78 -1.81 -12.96
N ARG A 110 -2.16 -0.70 -12.30
CA ARG A 110 -3.10 -0.71 -11.17
C ARG A 110 -4.56 -0.80 -11.61
N SER A 111 -4.91 -0.23 -12.76
CA SER A 111 -6.24 -0.35 -13.37
C SER A 111 -6.56 -1.78 -13.81
N LYS A 112 -5.55 -2.67 -13.91
CA LYS A 112 -5.79 -4.10 -14.08
C LYS A 112 -6.68 -4.59 -12.95
N ASN A 113 -7.48 -5.61 -13.26
CA ASN A 113 -8.48 -6.17 -12.35
C ASN A 113 -9.67 -5.25 -12.04
N ASN A 114 -9.90 -4.16 -12.78
CA ASN A 114 -10.99 -3.21 -12.57
C ASN A 114 -10.87 -2.43 -11.25
N THR A 115 -9.64 -2.21 -10.77
CA THR A 115 -9.38 -1.33 -9.63
C THR A 115 -9.63 0.12 -10.06
N ILE A 116 -10.41 0.85 -9.27
CA ILE A 116 -10.67 2.27 -9.49
C ILE A 116 -9.53 3.06 -8.83
N ILE A 117 -8.88 3.92 -9.59
CA ILE A 117 -7.80 4.77 -9.09
C ILE A 117 -8.38 6.12 -8.73
N PHE A 118 -8.16 6.54 -7.49
CA PHE A 118 -8.52 7.85 -6.98
C PHE A 118 -7.27 8.67 -6.68
N TYR A 119 -7.40 9.98 -6.85
CA TYR A 119 -6.38 10.95 -6.48
C TYR A 119 -6.81 11.80 -5.27
N PRO A 120 -5.87 12.40 -4.52
CA PRO A 120 -6.19 13.13 -3.28
C PRO A 120 -7.16 14.32 -3.45
N ASP A 121 -7.21 14.91 -4.64
CA ASP A 121 -8.12 15.99 -5.03
C ASP A 121 -9.56 15.52 -5.30
N GLU A 122 -9.79 14.22 -5.47
CA GLU A 122 -11.09 13.65 -5.87
C GLU A 122 -11.99 13.27 -4.69
N VAL A 123 -12.00 14.07 -3.63
CA VAL A 123 -12.69 13.78 -2.35
C VAL A 123 -14.17 13.43 -2.54
N PHE A 124 -14.88 14.15 -3.42
CA PHE A 124 -16.30 13.86 -3.71
C PHE A 124 -16.51 12.51 -4.41
N LYS A 125 -15.60 12.10 -5.30
CA LYS A 125 -15.69 10.79 -5.97
C LYS A 125 -15.39 9.66 -4.99
N ILE A 126 -14.38 9.85 -4.15
CA ILE A 126 -14.00 8.89 -3.09
C ILE A 126 -15.18 8.69 -2.12
N THR A 127 -15.75 9.78 -1.61
CA THR A 127 -16.87 9.70 -0.65
C THR A 127 -18.10 9.04 -1.26
N LYS A 128 -18.45 9.36 -2.51
CA LYS A 128 -19.53 8.68 -3.24
C LYS A 128 -19.27 7.19 -3.39
N PHE A 129 -18.07 6.82 -3.85
CA PHE A 129 -17.67 5.42 -4.04
C PHE A 129 -17.77 4.58 -2.76
N ILE A 130 -17.35 5.16 -1.62
CA ILE A 130 -17.46 4.51 -0.31
C ILE A 130 -18.93 4.34 0.09
N LYS A 131 -19.76 5.38 -0.08
CA LYS A 131 -21.20 5.33 0.23
C LYS A 131 -21.97 4.34 -0.64
N ASP A 132 -21.52 4.11 -1.87
CA ASP A 132 -22.07 3.10 -2.78
C ASP A 132 -21.63 1.65 -2.42
N GLY A 133 -20.99 1.45 -1.26
CA GLY A 133 -20.58 0.14 -0.74
C GLY A 133 -19.27 -0.40 -1.29
N GLY A 134 -18.46 0.46 -1.92
CA GLY A 134 -17.11 0.13 -2.39
C GLY A 134 -16.10 -0.06 -1.25
N ILE A 135 -15.04 -0.82 -1.52
CA ILE A 135 -13.88 -0.94 -0.62
C ILE A 135 -12.83 0.07 -1.07
N PHE A 136 -12.59 1.10 -0.27
CA PHE A 136 -11.58 2.12 -0.56
C PHE A 136 -10.32 1.86 0.25
N SER A 137 -9.15 1.91 -0.36
CA SER A 137 -7.88 1.64 0.32
C SER A 137 -6.88 2.77 0.15
N ALA A 138 -6.11 3.04 1.21
CA ALA A 138 -5.01 4.00 1.17
C ALA A 138 -3.80 3.50 1.98
N LEU A 139 -2.60 3.90 1.54
CA LEU A 139 -1.40 3.79 2.37
C LEU A 139 -1.31 5.03 3.26
N VAL A 140 -1.10 4.81 4.56
CA VAL A 140 -1.12 5.89 5.58
C VAL A 140 0.25 6.26 6.10
N ASP A 141 1.30 5.58 5.67
CA ASP A 141 2.66 5.94 6.02
C ASP A 141 3.20 7.09 5.15
N GLY A 142 4.22 7.74 5.69
CA GLY A 142 4.97 8.82 5.08
C GLY A 142 6.24 9.01 5.88
N ASP A 143 6.45 10.20 6.45
CA ASP A 143 7.57 10.45 7.35
C ASP A 143 7.46 9.66 8.68
N LYS A 144 6.22 9.33 9.09
CA LYS A 144 5.89 8.44 10.20
C LYS A 144 5.03 7.27 9.68
N ILE A 145 5.01 6.15 10.41
CA ILE A 145 4.25 4.93 10.01
C ILE A 145 2.76 5.23 9.82
N PHE A 146 2.18 6.13 10.62
CA PHE A 146 0.75 6.48 10.55
C PHE A 146 0.53 7.96 10.23
N ALA A 147 1.40 8.57 9.43
CA ALA A 147 1.38 10.01 9.14
C ALA A 147 0.04 10.53 8.58
N ARG A 148 -0.65 9.71 7.79
CA ARG A 148 -1.93 10.07 7.13
C ARG A 148 -3.15 9.39 7.79
N LEU A 149 -2.97 8.61 8.85
CA LEU A 149 -4.06 7.89 9.52
C LEU A 149 -5.16 8.83 10.03
N PRO A 150 -4.87 10.00 10.64
CA PRO A 150 -5.92 10.93 11.08
C PRO A 150 -6.83 11.43 9.95
N LYS A 151 -6.31 11.53 8.71
CA LYS A 151 -7.12 11.91 7.55
C LYS A 151 -8.09 10.79 7.15
N MET A 152 -7.65 9.54 7.23
CA MET A 152 -8.51 8.38 6.97
C MET A 152 -9.57 8.20 8.06
N GLU A 153 -9.23 8.43 9.33
CA GLU A 153 -10.20 8.45 10.45
C GLU A 153 -11.27 9.53 10.26
N LYS A 154 -10.87 10.72 9.81
CA LYS A 154 -11.82 11.79 9.46
C LYS A 154 -12.75 11.36 8.32
N LEU A 155 -12.21 10.77 7.26
CA LEU A 155 -13.00 10.29 6.13
C LEU A 155 -13.98 9.18 6.54
N ALA A 156 -13.52 8.22 7.35
CA ALA A 156 -14.35 7.13 7.88
C ALA A 156 -15.53 7.64 8.70
N ARG A 157 -15.30 8.62 9.59
CA ARG A 157 -16.36 9.29 10.35
C ARG A 157 -17.37 10.00 9.46
N ILE A 158 -16.91 10.74 8.44
CA ILE A 158 -17.78 11.45 7.49
C ILE A 158 -18.63 10.47 6.67
N CYS A 159 -18.06 9.33 6.28
CA CYS A 159 -18.75 8.30 5.52
C CYS A 159 -19.59 7.36 6.39
N ASN A 160 -19.43 7.38 7.72
CA ASN A 160 -20.00 6.42 8.66
C ASN A 160 -19.71 4.95 8.26
N ILE A 161 -18.45 4.67 7.92
CA ILE A 161 -17.98 3.36 7.44
C ILE A 161 -16.76 2.93 8.26
N PRO A 162 -16.57 1.63 8.54
CA PRO A 162 -15.42 1.15 9.30
C PRO A 162 -14.09 1.48 8.64
N LEU A 163 -13.12 1.90 9.46
CA LEU A 163 -11.72 2.03 9.09
C LEU A 163 -10.94 0.82 9.63
N ILE A 164 -10.37 0.01 8.75
CA ILE A 164 -9.84 -1.31 9.10
C ILE A 164 -8.38 -1.42 8.63
N PRO A 165 -7.43 -1.73 9.53
CA PRO A 165 -6.05 -2.00 9.13
C PRO A 165 -5.97 -3.29 8.31
N PHE A 166 -5.04 -3.36 7.37
CA PHE A 166 -4.71 -4.61 6.70
C PHE A 166 -3.22 -4.71 6.40
N ALA A 167 -2.73 -5.93 6.21
CA ALA A 167 -1.39 -6.18 5.68
C ALA A 167 -1.47 -7.21 4.55
N VAL A 168 -0.57 -7.08 3.57
CA VAL A 168 -0.39 -8.12 2.53
C VAL A 168 1.08 -8.52 2.49
N TYR A 169 1.36 -9.80 2.70
CA TYR A 169 2.72 -10.32 2.74
C TYR A 169 2.80 -11.71 2.14
N TYR A 170 4.02 -12.12 1.80
CA TYR A 170 4.28 -13.45 1.29
C TYR A 170 4.77 -14.36 2.42
N GLU A 171 4.14 -15.52 2.57
CA GLU A 171 4.50 -16.49 3.60
C GLU A 171 4.27 -17.91 3.11
N LYS A 172 5.32 -18.74 3.21
CA LYS A 172 5.27 -20.19 2.93
C LYS A 172 4.55 -20.52 1.61
N GLY A 173 4.92 -19.84 0.52
CA GLY A 173 4.33 -20.11 -0.80
C GLY A 173 3.00 -19.40 -1.09
N ASN A 174 2.47 -18.63 -0.13
CA ASN A 174 1.17 -17.97 -0.24
C ASN A 174 1.30 -16.45 -0.16
N THR A 175 0.48 -15.74 -0.92
CA THR A 175 0.25 -14.32 -0.68
C THR A 175 -0.92 -14.18 0.28
N VAL A 176 -0.63 -13.75 1.50
CA VAL A 176 -1.61 -13.62 2.59
C VAL A 176 -2.04 -12.16 2.70
N MET A 177 -3.34 -11.93 2.74
CA MET A 177 -3.94 -10.66 3.15
C MET A 177 -4.65 -10.87 4.49
N GLU A 178 -4.24 -10.11 5.50
CA GLU A 178 -4.85 -10.14 6.83
C GLU A 178 -5.65 -8.85 7.07
N ILE A 179 -6.94 -8.98 7.37
CA ILE A 179 -7.88 -7.89 7.62
C ILE A 179 -8.07 -7.68 9.12
N GLY A 180 -7.98 -6.44 9.58
CA GLY A 180 -8.14 -6.08 10.99
C GLY A 180 -6.93 -6.48 11.85
N CYS A 181 -5.75 -6.54 11.23
CA CYS A 181 -4.51 -6.90 11.90
C CYS A 181 -3.92 -5.76 12.74
N ASP A 182 -3.03 -6.11 13.66
CA ASP A 182 -2.16 -5.16 14.35
C ASP A 182 -0.92 -4.88 13.50
N LEU A 183 -0.90 -3.73 12.83
CA LEU A 183 0.18 -3.33 11.92
C LEU A 183 1.52 -3.19 12.64
N ASP A 184 1.54 -2.66 13.87
CA ASP A 184 2.79 -2.49 14.63
C ASP A 184 3.37 -3.84 15.03
N LYS A 185 2.51 -4.78 15.42
CA LYS A 185 2.91 -6.16 15.72
C LYS A 185 3.43 -6.87 14.48
N ILE A 186 2.73 -6.78 13.34
CA ILE A 186 3.18 -7.41 12.08
C ILE A 186 4.52 -6.85 11.63
N ILE A 187 4.70 -5.52 11.68
CA ILE A 187 5.97 -4.89 11.31
C ILE A 187 7.08 -5.33 12.25
N SER A 188 6.81 -5.42 13.55
CA SER A 188 7.79 -5.89 14.55
C SER A 188 8.19 -7.36 14.32
N GLN A 189 7.26 -8.21 13.90
CA GLN A 189 7.51 -9.63 13.62
C GLN A 189 8.20 -9.87 12.27
N LYS A 190 7.95 -9.00 11.29
CA LYS A 190 8.49 -9.08 9.92
C LYS A 190 9.11 -7.74 9.51
N PRO A 191 10.17 -7.28 10.21
CA PRO A 191 10.69 -5.94 10.02
C PRO A 191 11.22 -5.70 8.61
N TYR A 192 11.71 -6.75 7.93
CA TYR A 192 12.27 -6.63 6.58
C TYR A 192 11.23 -6.52 5.47
N ASP A 193 9.97 -6.84 5.76
CA ASP A 193 8.86 -6.67 4.82
C ASP A 193 8.34 -5.23 4.81
N TYR A 194 8.65 -4.42 5.83
CA TYR A 194 8.35 -2.98 5.78
C TYR A 194 9.37 -2.24 4.92
N TRP A 195 8.90 -1.39 4.02
CA TRP A 195 9.74 -0.66 3.08
C TRP A 195 10.30 0.62 3.71
N TRP A 196 11.26 0.44 4.62
CA TRP A 196 11.84 1.50 5.45
C TRP A 196 12.37 2.72 4.68
N PHE A 197 12.63 2.62 3.37
CA PHE A 197 13.21 3.73 2.59
C PHE A 197 12.18 4.79 2.22
N TYR A 198 10.88 4.52 2.35
CA TYR A 198 9.83 5.52 2.14
C TYR A 198 9.83 6.63 3.20
N LYS A 199 10.40 6.38 4.40
CA LYS A 199 10.53 7.35 5.51
C LYS A 199 11.54 8.48 5.28
N SER A 200 12.17 8.53 4.12
CA SER A 200 13.31 9.41 3.85
C SER A 200 12.97 10.61 2.95
N ARG A 201 11.69 10.96 2.82
CA ARG A 201 11.24 11.96 1.84
C ARG A 201 11.33 13.40 2.28
N ARG A 202 11.47 13.74 3.57
CA ARG A 202 11.85 15.11 3.98
C ARG A 202 12.76 15.17 5.22
N ARG A 203 13.87 15.90 5.05
CA ARG A 203 14.37 16.83 6.06
C ARG A 203 13.47 18.05 6.05
#